data_AF-A0ABD0RAI7-F1
#
_entry.id   AF-A0ABD0RAI7-F1
#
_cell.length_a   1.000
_cell.length_b   1.000
_cell.length_c   1.000
_cell.angle_alpha   90.00
_cell.angle_beta   90.00
_cell.angle_gamma   90.00
#
_symmetry.space_group_name_H-M   'P 1'
#
loop_
_entity.id
_entity.type
_entity.pdbx_description
1 polymer ?
#
loop_
_entity_poly.entity_id
_entity_poly.type
_entity_poly.pdbx_seq_one_letter_code
_entity_poly.pdbx_strand_id
1 'polypeptide(L)'
;LFAVKVRAEAMQKASDLVSSGMLSVIGRPQANYKHACVQAREHCLSLGIKEPVCAIANYLFPDGRVIAGHKEALDFLQNHSRELNFLRTRLLPVSGAFHTALMEPAIEVRRPEISVHSNVDGKRYMHDKHICNQLAKQLVSPVKWEQTLHEIYERAQGQDFPHTYEVGPGRQLGSTLQ
;
A
#
# COMPACT_ATOMS: atom_id res chain seq x y z
N LEU A 1 13.51 -8.34 -15.80
CA LEU A 1 13.36 -9.59 -15.00
C LEU A 1 14.30 -9.63 -13.80
N PHE A 2 15.59 -9.32 -13.94
CA PHE A 2 16.57 -9.36 -12.83
C PHE A 2 16.18 -8.47 -11.63
N ALA A 3 15.88 -7.19 -11.85
CA ALA A 3 15.50 -6.25 -10.78
C ALA A 3 14.24 -6.68 -10.02
N VAL A 4 13.24 -7.27 -10.71
CA VAL A 4 12.01 -7.79 -10.09
C VAL A 4 12.33 -9.00 -9.20
N LYS A 5 13.18 -9.91 -9.68
CA LYS A 5 13.60 -11.10 -8.92
C LYS A 5 14.38 -10.70 -7.66
N VAL A 6 15.41 -9.86 -7.80
CA VAL A 6 16.24 -9.40 -6.68
C VAL A 6 15.38 -8.71 -5.62
N ARG A 7 14.45 -7.86 -6.07
CA ARG A 7 13.49 -7.20 -5.18
C ARG A 7 12.59 -8.21 -4.47
N ALA A 8 12.01 -9.18 -5.19
CA ALA A 8 11.15 -10.19 -4.59
C ALA A 8 11.90 -11.05 -3.54
N GLU A 9 13.13 -11.45 -3.84
CA GLU A 9 13.98 -12.20 -2.91
C GLU A 9 14.35 -11.38 -1.67
N ALA A 10 14.66 -10.08 -1.83
CA ALA A 10 14.93 -9.20 -0.70
C ALA A 10 13.68 -8.99 0.17
N MET A 11 12.52 -8.78 -0.45
CA MET A 11 11.24 -8.64 0.24
C MET A 11 10.84 -9.93 0.97
N GLN A 12 11.12 -11.10 0.38
CA GLN A 12 10.88 -12.38 1.04
C GLN A 12 11.78 -12.56 2.27
N LYS A 13 13.08 -12.29 2.14
CA LYS A 13 14.03 -12.34 3.28
C LYS A 13 13.60 -11.42 4.42
N ALA A 14 13.18 -10.19 4.12
CA ALA A 14 12.67 -9.26 5.13
C ALA A 14 11.42 -9.80 5.85
N SER A 15 10.56 -10.51 5.10
CA SER A 15 9.34 -11.11 5.63
C SER A 15 9.62 -12.36 6.50
N ASP A 16 10.65 -13.14 6.17
CA ASP A 16 11.06 -14.32 6.93
C ASP A 16 11.68 -13.94 8.30
N LEU A 17 12.26 -12.75 8.42
CA LEU A 17 12.88 -12.26 9.66
C LEU A 17 11.86 -11.85 10.73
N VAL A 18 10.71 -11.32 10.31
CA VAL A 18 9.68 -10.78 11.21
C VAL A 18 8.30 -11.19 10.73
N SER A 19 7.59 -11.96 11.57
CA SER A 19 6.20 -12.37 11.33
C SER A 19 5.31 -11.14 11.09
N SER A 20 4.90 -10.97 9.84
CA SER A 20 4.20 -9.78 9.37
C SER A 20 3.26 -10.11 8.22
N GLY A 21 2.38 -9.17 7.85
CA GLY A 21 1.45 -9.39 6.74
C GLY A 21 0.72 -8.12 6.31
N MET A 22 -0.35 -8.32 5.54
CA MET A 22 -1.23 -7.25 5.08
C MET A 22 -2.71 -7.61 5.26
N LEU A 23 -3.52 -6.63 5.62
CA LEU A 23 -4.96 -6.71 5.87
C LEU A 23 -5.69 -5.72 4.97
N SER A 24 -6.54 -6.23 4.08
CA SER A 24 -7.51 -5.41 3.34
C SER A 24 -8.64 -5.02 4.27
N VAL A 25 -8.95 -3.72 4.33
CA VAL A 25 -9.97 -3.15 5.22
C VAL A 25 -10.90 -2.25 4.41
N ILE A 26 -12.19 -2.51 4.54
CA ILE A 26 -13.26 -1.61 4.13
C ILE A 26 -13.89 -1.04 5.40
N GLY A 27 -13.84 0.27 5.54
CA GLY A 27 -14.36 1.00 6.70
C GLY A 27 -15.75 1.56 6.46
N ARG A 28 -16.41 1.94 7.54
CA ARG A 28 -17.57 2.85 7.52
C ARG A 28 -17.06 4.30 7.50
N PRO A 29 -17.92 5.29 7.21
CA PRO A 29 -17.51 6.70 7.24
C PRO A 29 -16.88 7.16 8.56
N GLN A 30 -17.21 6.51 9.68
CA GLN A 30 -16.65 6.79 11.01
C GLN A 30 -15.30 6.10 11.27
N ALA A 31 -14.82 5.26 10.35
CA ALA A 31 -13.58 4.51 10.52
C ALA A 31 -12.36 5.45 10.49
N ASN A 32 -11.58 5.43 11.56
CA ASN A 32 -10.32 6.15 11.63
C ASN A 32 -9.14 5.18 11.53
N TYR A 33 -8.70 4.91 10.30
CA TYR A 33 -7.60 3.99 10.02
C TYR A 33 -6.29 4.36 10.70
N LYS A 34 -5.99 5.66 10.80
CA LYS A 34 -4.75 6.14 11.45
C LYS A 34 -4.79 5.84 12.94
N HIS A 35 -5.91 6.11 13.59
CA HIS A 35 -6.10 5.81 15.01
C HIS A 35 -6.09 4.30 15.27
N ALA A 36 -6.75 3.51 14.42
CA ALA A 36 -6.72 2.06 14.49
C ALA A 36 -5.28 1.51 14.42
N CYS A 37 -4.44 2.05 13.52
CA CYS A 37 -3.03 1.67 13.45
C CYS A 37 -2.26 2.06 14.73
N VAL A 38 -2.58 3.18 15.37
CA VAL A 38 -1.98 3.58 16.66
C VAL A 38 -2.34 2.57 17.75
N GLN A 39 -3.63 2.26 17.91
CA GLN A 39 -4.11 1.30 18.92
C GLN A 39 -3.50 -0.10 18.71
N ALA A 40 -3.38 -0.53 17.45
CA ALA A 40 -2.73 -1.80 17.13
C ALA A 40 -1.24 -1.83 17.51
N ARG A 41 -0.52 -0.71 17.34
CA ARG A 41 0.88 -0.60 17.80
C ARG A 41 0.97 -0.59 19.32
N GLU A 42 0.07 0.11 20.01
CA GLU A 42 0.01 0.13 21.48
C GLU A 42 -0.26 -1.28 22.05
N HIS A 43 -1.15 -2.04 21.42
CA HIS A 43 -1.36 -3.45 21.75
C HIS A 43 -0.07 -4.27 21.56
N CYS A 44 0.66 -4.08 20.46
CA CYS A 44 1.92 -4.79 20.26
C CYS A 44 2.98 -4.41 21.30
N LEU A 45 3.05 -3.12 21.71
CA LEU A 45 3.93 -2.69 22.80
C LEU A 45 3.60 -3.42 24.11
N SER A 46 2.32 -3.61 24.44
CA SER A 46 1.91 -4.33 25.66
C SER A 46 2.25 -5.82 25.63
N LEU A 47 2.44 -6.39 24.44
CA LEU A 47 2.95 -7.74 24.21
C LEU A 47 4.49 -7.83 24.21
N GLY A 48 5.19 -6.72 24.41
CA GLY A 48 6.66 -6.67 24.48
C GLY A 48 7.38 -6.50 23.13
N ILE A 49 6.66 -6.22 22.05
CA ILE A 49 7.27 -5.90 20.75
C ILE A 49 7.86 -4.49 20.84
N LYS A 50 9.18 -4.36 20.76
CA LYS A 50 9.89 -3.09 21.00
C LYS A 50 9.65 -2.03 19.93
N GLU A 51 9.54 -2.43 18.66
CA GLU A 51 9.35 -1.53 17.51
C GLU A 51 8.16 -1.99 16.65
N PRO A 52 6.93 -1.86 17.16
CA PRO A 52 5.77 -2.42 16.47
C PRO A 52 5.41 -1.59 15.24
N VAL A 53 5.35 -2.28 14.12
CA VAL A 53 4.90 -1.74 12.85
C VAL A 53 3.42 -2.08 12.64
N CYS A 54 2.60 -1.07 12.43
CA CYS A 54 1.25 -1.17 11.88
C CYS A 54 0.94 0.16 11.19
N ALA A 55 0.75 0.14 9.88
CA ALA A 55 0.57 1.32 9.07
C ALA A 55 -0.30 1.04 7.84
N ILE A 56 -0.94 2.07 7.31
CA ILE A 56 -1.61 2.00 6.02
C ILE A 56 -0.53 1.81 4.95
N ALA A 57 -0.65 0.74 4.16
CA ALA A 57 0.23 0.39 3.06
C ALA A 57 -0.35 0.74 1.69
N ASN A 58 -1.69 0.77 1.55
CA ASN A 58 -2.34 1.18 0.30
C ASN A 58 -3.59 2.01 0.57
N TYR A 59 -3.71 3.12 -0.15
CA TYR A 59 -4.93 3.91 -0.28
C TYR A 59 -5.62 3.52 -1.60
N LEU A 60 -6.63 2.65 -1.53
CA LEU A 60 -7.26 2.06 -2.73
C LEU A 60 -8.42 2.91 -3.25
N PHE A 61 -9.36 3.25 -2.39
CA PHE A 61 -10.55 4.06 -2.66
C PHE A 61 -11.03 4.69 -1.32
N PRO A 62 -12.00 5.63 -1.29
CA PRO A 62 -12.26 6.46 -0.10
C PRO A 62 -12.36 5.68 1.22
N ASP A 63 -13.15 4.60 1.21
CA ASP A 63 -13.38 3.71 2.35
C ASP A 63 -12.54 2.43 2.30
N GLY A 64 -11.59 2.32 1.38
CA GLY A 64 -10.81 1.11 1.13
C GLY A 64 -9.32 1.32 1.33
N ARG A 65 -8.74 0.59 2.29
CA ARG A 65 -7.32 0.64 2.62
C ARG A 65 -6.73 -0.76 2.73
N VAL A 66 -5.42 -0.87 2.54
CA VAL A 66 -4.65 -2.03 3.01
C VAL A 66 -3.76 -1.56 4.15
N ILE A 67 -3.80 -2.26 5.27
CA ILE A 67 -2.94 -2.04 6.43
C ILE A 67 -1.89 -3.14 6.45
N ALA A 68 -0.64 -2.81 6.73
CA ALA A 68 0.46 -3.75 6.84
C ALA A 68 1.19 -3.58 8.18
N GLY A 69 1.70 -4.67 8.73
CA GLY A 69 2.35 -4.63 10.03
C GLY A 69 2.64 -6.01 10.61
N HIS A 70 3.02 -6.01 11.88
CA HIS A 70 3.18 -7.23 12.68
C HIS A 70 1.88 -8.02 12.72
N LYS A 71 1.98 -9.34 12.75
CA LYS A 71 0.80 -10.21 12.74
C LYS A 71 -0.12 -9.92 13.92
N GLU A 72 0.44 -9.67 15.11
CA GLU A 72 -0.26 -9.31 16.34
C GLU A 72 -1.08 -8.02 16.17
N ALA A 73 -0.53 -7.03 15.44
CA ALA A 73 -1.26 -5.81 15.11
C ALA A 73 -2.44 -6.08 14.17
N LEU A 74 -2.27 -6.94 13.17
CA LEU A 74 -3.33 -7.27 12.23
C LEU A 74 -4.44 -8.10 12.89
N ASP A 75 -4.06 -9.03 13.77
CA ASP A 75 -4.99 -9.83 14.56
C ASP A 75 -5.80 -8.94 15.51
N PHE A 76 -5.16 -7.97 16.18
CA PHE A 76 -5.84 -6.95 16.95
C PHE A 76 -6.89 -6.20 16.13
N LEU A 77 -6.52 -5.71 14.94
CA LEU A 77 -7.44 -4.97 14.07
C LEU A 77 -8.64 -5.81 13.60
N GLN A 78 -8.43 -7.11 13.35
CA GLN A 78 -9.52 -8.01 12.99
C GLN A 78 -10.48 -8.23 14.17
N ASN A 79 -9.94 -8.48 15.35
CA ASN A 79 -10.72 -8.76 16.56
C ASN A 79 -11.55 -7.55 17.02
N HIS A 80 -11.04 -6.33 16.83
CA HIS A 80 -11.71 -5.07 17.20
C HIS A 80 -12.41 -4.38 16.02
N SER A 81 -12.60 -5.08 14.90
CA SER A 81 -13.16 -4.53 13.67
C SER A 81 -14.47 -3.76 13.88
N ARG A 82 -15.37 -4.25 14.74
CA ARG A 82 -16.65 -3.58 15.06
C ARG A 82 -16.43 -2.24 15.76
N GLU A 83 -15.58 -2.21 16.79
CA GLU A 83 -15.27 -1.01 17.58
C GLU A 83 -14.54 0.04 16.74
N LEU A 84 -13.71 -0.42 15.81
CA LEU A 84 -12.95 0.42 14.86
C LEU A 84 -13.79 0.90 13.67
N ASN A 85 -15.09 0.56 13.63
CA ASN A 85 -16.01 0.86 12.53
C ASN A 85 -15.56 0.27 11.18
N PHE A 86 -14.85 -0.86 11.19
CA PHE A 86 -14.53 -1.61 9.98
C PHE A 86 -15.73 -2.46 9.56
N LEU A 87 -16.15 -2.27 8.31
CA LEU A 87 -17.23 -3.04 7.70
C LEU A 87 -16.75 -4.45 7.34
N ARG A 88 -15.54 -4.57 6.78
CA ARG A 88 -14.96 -5.84 6.37
C ARG A 88 -13.45 -5.80 6.49
N THR A 89 -12.86 -6.88 6.99
CA THR A 89 -11.42 -7.10 7.04
C THR A 89 -11.08 -8.44 6.38
N ARG A 90 -9.95 -8.53 5.67
CA ARG A 90 -9.48 -9.77 5.05
C ARG A 90 -7.96 -9.78 4.96
N LEU A 91 -7.32 -10.79 5.53
CA LEU A 91 -5.88 -11.01 5.35
C LEU A 91 -5.56 -11.30 3.87
N LEU A 92 -4.51 -10.66 3.37
CA LEU A 92 -4.02 -10.86 2.01
C LEU A 92 -3.05 -12.05 1.97
N PRO A 93 -3.10 -12.89 0.93
CA PRO A 93 -2.19 -14.03 0.77
C PRO A 93 -0.82 -13.56 0.25
N VAL A 94 -0.09 -12.82 1.09
CA VAL A 94 1.23 -12.25 0.81
C VAL A 94 2.21 -12.65 1.90
N SER A 95 3.50 -12.75 1.56
CA SER A 95 4.51 -13.26 2.46
C SER A 95 4.93 -12.29 3.58
N GLY A 96 4.65 -10.99 3.46
CA GLY A 96 4.94 -10.03 4.54
C GLY A 96 4.36 -8.62 4.34
N ALA A 97 4.72 -7.71 5.24
CA ALA A 97 4.22 -6.34 5.31
C ALA A 97 4.89 -5.38 4.31
N PHE A 98 4.53 -5.50 3.03
CA PHE A 98 5.05 -4.62 1.97
C PHE A 98 4.60 -3.16 2.14
N HIS A 99 5.37 -2.22 1.55
CA HIS A 99 5.11 -0.77 1.63
C HIS A 99 5.23 -0.21 3.06
N THR A 100 6.13 -0.78 3.86
CA THR A 100 6.43 -0.34 5.23
C THR A 100 7.95 -0.22 5.42
N ALA A 101 8.38 0.42 6.52
CA ALA A 101 9.78 0.60 6.87
C ALA A 101 10.61 -0.71 6.96
N LEU A 102 9.97 -1.88 6.93
CA LEU A 102 10.62 -3.19 6.96
C LEU A 102 11.28 -3.58 5.62
N MET A 103 11.19 -2.76 4.57
CA MET A 103 11.57 -3.12 3.20
C MET A 103 12.58 -2.12 2.58
N GLU A 104 13.88 -2.40 2.60
CA GLU A 104 14.93 -1.70 1.79
C GLU A 104 15.82 -2.76 1.10
N PRO A 105 16.17 -2.70 -0.22
CA PRO A 105 17.17 -1.77 -0.80
C PRO A 105 17.03 -1.45 -2.34
N ALA A 106 18.13 -0.94 -2.96
CA ALA A 106 18.29 -0.07 -4.14
C ALA A 106 18.01 -0.61 -5.58
N ILE A 107 17.71 0.31 -6.51
CA ILE A 107 17.39 0.06 -7.94
C ILE A 107 18.01 1.14 -8.84
N GLU A 108 18.54 0.75 -10.00
CA GLU A 108 19.00 1.63 -11.08
C GLU A 108 17.97 1.64 -12.23
N VAL A 109 17.53 2.82 -12.70
CA VAL A 109 16.37 2.95 -13.63
C VAL A 109 16.57 4.02 -14.71
N ARG A 110 16.00 3.78 -15.89
CA ARG A 110 15.95 4.72 -17.04
C ARG A 110 14.59 5.40 -17.17
N ARG A 111 14.55 6.59 -17.76
CA ARG A 111 13.30 7.32 -18.07
C ARG A 111 12.33 6.47 -18.90
N PRO A 112 11.05 6.38 -18.53
CA PRO A 112 10.05 5.73 -19.35
C PRO A 112 9.70 6.60 -20.56
N GLU A 113 9.47 5.97 -21.71
CA GLU A 113 9.03 6.64 -22.96
C GLU A 113 7.58 7.11 -22.88
N ILE A 114 6.78 6.47 -22.04
CA ILE A 114 5.41 6.84 -21.73
C ILE A 114 5.31 7.51 -20.36
N SER A 115 4.26 8.30 -20.16
CA SER A 115 3.94 8.88 -18.87
C SER A 115 3.69 7.78 -17.84
N VAL A 116 4.45 7.79 -16.75
CA VAL A 116 4.26 6.86 -15.63
C VAL A 116 4.07 7.67 -14.36
N HIS A 117 3.05 7.32 -13.59
CA HIS A 117 2.74 7.94 -12.31
C HIS A 117 3.39 7.17 -11.15
N SER A 118 3.89 7.90 -10.17
CA SER A 118 4.53 7.34 -8.98
C SER A 118 3.50 6.91 -7.95
N ASN A 119 3.69 5.71 -7.40
CA ASN A 119 2.84 5.23 -6.31
C ASN A 119 3.02 6.02 -4.99
N VAL A 120 4.08 6.82 -4.87
CA VAL A 120 4.42 7.54 -3.63
C VAL A 120 3.65 8.84 -3.48
N ASP A 121 3.41 9.55 -4.59
CA ASP A 121 2.75 10.86 -4.60
C ASP A 121 1.67 11.01 -5.67
N GLY A 122 1.45 10.01 -6.51
CA GLY A 122 0.47 10.02 -7.59
C GLY A 122 0.87 10.83 -8.82
N LYS A 123 2.05 11.48 -8.81
CA LYS A 123 2.49 12.40 -9.86
C LYS A 123 3.32 11.71 -10.93
N ARG A 124 3.39 12.33 -12.10
CA ARG A 124 4.23 11.85 -13.21
C ARG A 124 5.72 11.90 -12.85
N TYR A 125 6.45 10.86 -13.23
CA TYR A 125 7.92 10.89 -13.19
C TYR A 125 8.47 11.96 -14.13
N MET A 126 9.54 12.62 -13.69
CA MET A 126 10.12 13.77 -14.39
C MET A 126 11.44 13.41 -15.10
N HIS A 127 12.44 12.99 -14.32
CA HIS A 127 13.78 12.65 -14.78
C HIS A 127 14.34 11.47 -13.96
N ASP A 128 15.42 10.85 -14.43
CA ASP A 128 15.99 9.60 -13.88
C ASP A 128 16.23 9.66 -12.36
N LYS A 129 16.86 10.75 -11.89
CA LYS A 129 17.08 10.95 -10.45
C LYS A 129 15.78 10.97 -9.63
N HIS A 130 14.70 11.54 -10.19
CA HIS A 130 13.40 11.54 -9.52
C HIS A 130 12.83 10.12 -9.45
N ILE A 131 12.98 9.33 -10.52
CA ILE A 131 12.54 7.94 -10.57
C ILE A 131 13.27 7.10 -9.52
N CYS A 132 14.60 7.14 -9.49
CA CYS A 132 15.38 6.37 -8.52
C CYS A 132 14.99 6.71 -7.07
N ASN A 133 14.84 8.00 -6.76
CA ASN A 133 14.43 8.46 -5.44
C ASN A 133 13.03 7.95 -5.06
N GLN A 134 12.08 8.03 -5.98
CA GLN A 134 10.70 7.60 -5.71
C GLN A 134 10.58 6.07 -5.62
N LEU A 135 11.34 5.32 -6.41
CA LEU A 135 11.33 3.87 -6.35
C LEU A 135 11.93 3.33 -5.04
N ALA A 136 12.99 3.97 -4.54
CA ALA A 136 13.49 3.67 -3.20
C ALA A 136 12.42 3.96 -2.14
N LYS A 137 11.80 5.15 -2.18
CA LYS A 137 10.70 5.52 -1.27
C LYS A 137 9.50 4.60 -1.36
N GLN A 138 9.16 4.10 -2.55
CA GLN A 138 7.99 3.25 -2.79
C GLN A 138 8.02 1.96 -1.97
N LEU A 139 9.20 1.45 -1.62
CA LEU A 139 9.31 0.24 -0.81
C LEU A 139 8.79 0.43 0.62
N VAL A 140 8.94 1.63 1.16
CA VAL A 140 8.63 1.97 2.55
C VAL A 140 7.46 2.95 2.70
N SER A 141 6.90 3.40 1.59
CA SER A 141 5.80 4.37 1.55
C SER A 141 4.51 3.72 1.06
N PRO A 142 3.35 4.17 1.57
CA PRO A 142 2.06 3.66 1.10
C PRO A 142 1.84 3.95 -0.38
N VAL A 143 1.21 3.02 -1.07
CA VAL A 143 0.72 3.19 -2.44
C VAL A 143 -0.50 4.10 -2.43
N LYS A 144 -0.40 5.23 -3.13
CA LYS A 144 -1.44 6.25 -3.26
C LYS A 144 -2.29 6.06 -4.53
N TRP A 145 -2.95 4.90 -4.64
CA TRP A 145 -3.72 4.56 -5.84
C TRP A 145 -4.92 5.50 -6.04
N GLU A 146 -5.71 5.75 -5.00
CA GLU A 146 -6.82 6.71 -5.04
C GLU A 146 -6.38 8.10 -5.52
N GLN A 147 -5.28 8.63 -4.97
CA GLN A 147 -4.76 9.94 -5.38
C GLN A 147 -4.22 9.93 -6.82
N THR A 148 -3.63 8.81 -7.24
CA THR A 148 -3.19 8.63 -8.64
C THR A 148 -4.39 8.67 -9.58
N LEU A 149 -5.51 8.05 -9.21
CA LEU A 149 -6.73 8.10 -10.00
C LEU A 149 -7.31 9.51 -10.06
N HIS A 150 -7.32 10.26 -8.95
CA HIS A 150 -7.72 11.66 -8.99
C HIS A 150 -6.87 12.47 -9.98
N GLU A 151 -5.55 12.32 -9.96
CA GLU A 151 -4.65 13.02 -10.90
C GLU A 151 -4.90 12.62 -12.37
N ILE A 152 -5.21 11.35 -12.65
CA ILE A 152 -5.42 10.84 -14.02
C ILE A 152 -6.81 11.24 -14.57
N TYR A 153 -7.83 11.26 -13.71
CA TYR A 153 -9.23 11.43 -14.12
C TYR A 153 -9.74 12.86 -13.94
N GLU A 154 -9.01 13.71 -13.21
CA GLU A 154 -9.30 15.14 -13.13
C GLU A 154 -9.22 15.78 -14.51
N ARG A 155 -10.30 16.47 -14.89
CA ARG A 155 -10.42 17.10 -16.21
C ARG A 155 -11.44 18.23 -16.22
N ALA A 156 -11.35 19.06 -17.24
CA ALA A 156 -12.35 20.09 -17.50
C ALA A 156 -13.69 19.48 -17.91
N GLN A 157 -14.78 20.18 -17.57
CA GLN A 157 -16.12 19.80 -17.98
C GLN A 157 -16.21 19.71 -19.51
N GLY A 158 -16.77 18.60 -20.02
CA GLY A 158 -16.92 18.35 -21.46
C GLY A 158 -15.78 17.56 -22.11
N GLN A 159 -14.73 17.20 -21.38
CA GLN A 159 -13.75 16.22 -21.87
C GLN A 159 -14.24 14.79 -21.60
N ASP A 160 -13.91 13.87 -22.51
CA ASP A 160 -14.21 12.45 -22.34
C ASP A 160 -13.30 11.80 -21.31
N PHE A 161 -13.78 10.71 -20.70
CA PHE A 161 -12.96 9.85 -19.86
C PHE A 161 -11.88 9.14 -20.69
N PRO A 162 -10.67 8.91 -20.15
CA PRO A 162 -9.68 8.10 -20.85
C PRO A 162 -10.12 6.64 -20.95
N HIS A 163 -9.79 6.00 -22.07
CA HIS A 163 -9.91 4.55 -22.19
C HIS A 163 -8.95 3.88 -21.20
N THR A 164 -9.49 3.02 -20.34
CA THR A 164 -8.74 2.41 -19.24
C THR A 164 -8.70 0.90 -19.42
N TYR A 165 -7.49 0.34 -19.35
CA TYR A 165 -7.25 -1.08 -19.54
C TYR A 165 -6.46 -1.62 -18.35
N GLU A 166 -6.98 -2.64 -17.66
CA GLU A 166 -6.25 -3.38 -16.63
C GLU A 166 -5.45 -4.50 -17.29
N VAL A 167 -4.12 -4.40 -17.24
CA VAL A 167 -3.22 -5.39 -17.84
C VAL A 167 -2.67 -6.29 -16.74
N GLY A 168 -3.11 -7.54 -16.71
CA GLY A 168 -2.69 -8.56 -15.75
C GLY A 168 -3.79 -9.59 -15.47
N PRO A 169 -3.47 -10.65 -14.70
CA PRO A 169 -4.49 -11.61 -14.27
C PRO A 169 -5.42 -10.99 -13.21
N GLY A 170 -6.72 -11.25 -13.33
CA GLY A 170 -7.74 -10.76 -12.38
C GLY A 170 -8.41 -9.45 -12.81
N ARG A 171 -9.13 -8.81 -11.87
CA ARG A 171 -9.88 -7.55 -12.09
C ARG A 171 -9.86 -6.63 -10.87
N GLN A 172 -8.80 -6.71 -10.06
CA GLN A 172 -8.81 -6.04 -8.76
C GLN A 172 -8.74 -4.52 -8.91
N LEU A 173 -7.87 -4.00 -9.77
CA LEU A 173 -7.75 -2.56 -9.95
C LEU A 173 -8.97 -2.01 -10.69
N GLY A 174 -9.47 -2.72 -11.71
CA GLY A 174 -10.70 -2.35 -12.41
C GLY A 174 -11.91 -2.25 -11.48
N SER A 175 -12.00 -3.10 -10.46
CA SER A 175 -13.07 -3.01 -9.46
C SER A 175 -13.00 -1.76 -8.57
N THR A 176 -11.84 -1.11 -8.47
CA THR A 176 -11.70 0.15 -7.72
C THR A 176 -12.11 1.40 -8.52
N LEU A 177 -12.38 1.24 -9.81
CA LEU A 177 -12.78 2.32 -10.72
C LEU A 177 -14.30 2.47 -10.87
N GLN A 178 -15.08 1.56 -10.26
CA GLN A 178 -16.54 1.55 -10.28
C GLN A 178 -17.11 2.41 -9.17
#